data_AF-A0A183HHZ3-F1
#
_entry.id   AF-A0A183HHZ3-F1
#
_cell.length_a   1.000
_cell.length_b   1.000
_cell.length_c   1.000
_cell.angle_alpha   90.00
_cell.angle_beta   90.00
_cell.angle_gamma   90.00
#
_symmetry.space_group_name_H-M   'P 1'
#
loop_
_entity.id
_entity.type
_entity.pdbx_description
1 polymer ?
#
loop_
_entity_poly.entity_id
_entity_poly.type
_entity_poly.pdbx_seq_one_letter_code
_entity_poly.pdbx_strand_id
1 'polypeptide(L)'
;MEKWNPQVLNDHLANFSYIGEYSPCDSDWTIYRKFASEIINPIKYPHFHRWLNHLKFLERTTLDLSLFFCALNSLSDTSEASLLNGVYETRMPPSGIEDAGDASLSQNLLHHLEKYHHFDTFEYAASTGEDHQKVVGAVKSLEALEKLVETEERVSKTLELTVEGNEMVANGSHEAKVFSFIGRNGIDQMELM
;
A
#
# COMPACT_ATOMS: atom_id res chain seq x y z
N MET A 1 33.00 -25.13 -2.22
CA MET A 1 31.90 -24.16 -2.32
C MET A 1 31.00 -24.63 -3.43
N GLU A 2 29.82 -25.13 -3.08
CA GLU A 2 28.87 -25.69 -4.02
C GLU A 2 28.43 -24.61 -5.01
N LYS A 3 28.53 -24.92 -6.31
CA LYS A 3 28.26 -23.98 -7.39
C LYS A 3 26.75 -23.71 -7.38
N TRP A 4 26.38 -22.50 -6.94
CA TRP A 4 24.98 -22.10 -6.81
C TRP A 4 24.22 -22.27 -8.14
N ASN A 5 22.99 -22.79 -8.05
CA ASN A 5 22.12 -23.03 -9.19
C ASN A 5 20.82 -22.21 -9.01
N PRO A 6 20.60 -21.13 -9.79
CA PRO A 6 19.39 -20.32 -9.72
C PRO A 6 18.12 -21.11 -9.98
N GLN A 7 18.20 -22.23 -10.70
CA GLN A 7 17.06 -23.12 -10.92
C GLN A 7 16.55 -23.72 -9.60
N VAL A 8 17.46 -24.19 -8.73
CA VAL A 8 17.10 -24.82 -7.46
C VAL A 8 16.35 -23.84 -6.56
N LEU A 9 16.80 -22.59 -6.52
CA LEU A 9 16.16 -21.54 -5.73
C LEU A 9 14.82 -21.11 -6.35
N ASN A 10 14.74 -21.01 -7.68
CA ASN A 10 13.49 -20.74 -8.38
C ASN A 10 12.45 -21.83 -8.12
N ASP A 11 12.85 -23.10 -8.17
CA ASP A 11 11.96 -24.25 -7.92
C ASP A 11 11.51 -24.30 -6.45
N HIS A 12 12.41 -23.98 -5.52
CA HIS A 12 12.06 -23.83 -4.11
C HIS A 12 11.01 -22.73 -3.92
N LEU A 13 11.27 -21.53 -4.46
CA LEU A 13 10.38 -20.38 -4.37
C LEU A 13 9.04 -20.54 -5.13
N ALA A 14 8.95 -21.51 -6.05
CA ALA A 14 7.70 -21.85 -6.72
C ALA A 14 6.66 -22.44 -5.75
N ASN A 15 7.12 -23.14 -4.71
CA ASN A 15 6.26 -23.77 -3.70
C ASN A 15 5.88 -22.82 -2.55
N PHE A 16 6.41 -21.59 -2.52
CA PHE A 16 6.07 -20.59 -1.52
C PHE A 16 5.17 -19.50 -2.11
N SER A 17 3.99 -19.33 -1.51
CA SER A 17 3.14 -18.17 -1.74
C SER A 17 3.47 -17.13 -0.66
N TYR A 18 4.28 -16.13 -1.00
CA TYR A 18 4.63 -15.01 -0.11
C TYR A 18 3.60 -13.87 -0.14
N ILE A 19 2.37 -14.18 -0.60
CA ILE A 19 1.22 -13.26 -0.50
C ILE A 19 0.58 -13.49 0.86
N GLY A 20 0.81 -12.54 1.78
CA GLY A 20 0.33 -12.57 3.17
C GLY A 20 1.42 -12.90 4.18
N GLU A 21 1.67 -11.99 5.12
CA GLU A 21 2.47 -12.17 6.35
C GLU A 21 3.94 -12.63 6.22
N TYR A 22 4.56 -12.56 5.04
CA TYR A 22 5.99 -12.85 4.89
C TYR A 22 6.85 -11.75 5.53
N SER A 23 7.60 -12.10 6.59
CA SER A 23 8.59 -11.23 7.22
C SER A 23 10.01 -11.71 6.84
N PRO A 24 10.79 -10.91 6.10
CA PRO A 24 12.15 -11.32 5.70
C PRO A 24 13.08 -11.45 6.91
N CYS A 25 13.87 -12.52 6.92
CA CYS A 25 14.89 -12.77 7.94
C CYS A 25 16.29 -12.27 7.50
N ASP A 26 17.26 -12.28 8.41
CA ASP A 26 18.64 -11.85 8.11
C ASP A 26 19.29 -12.64 6.96
N SER A 27 18.91 -13.91 6.80
CA SER A 27 19.36 -14.77 5.70
C SER A 27 18.83 -14.26 4.35
N ASP A 28 17.58 -13.79 4.31
CA ASP A 28 16.97 -13.26 3.09
C ASP A 28 17.71 -11.99 2.62
N TRP A 29 18.02 -11.09 3.54
CA TRP A 29 18.79 -9.88 3.24
C TRP A 29 20.22 -10.16 2.79
N THR A 30 20.85 -11.18 3.38
CA THR A 30 22.19 -11.61 3.00
C THR A 30 22.22 -12.13 1.56
N ILE A 31 21.22 -12.92 1.19
CA ILE A 31 21.06 -13.44 -0.17
C ILE A 31 20.71 -12.28 -1.12
N TYR A 32 19.74 -11.42 -0.77
CA TYR A 32 19.38 -10.27 -1.58
C TYR A 32 20.57 -9.38 -1.89
N ARG A 33 21.37 -8.96 -0.90
CA ARG A 33 22.56 -8.11 -1.15
C ARG A 33 23.58 -8.75 -2.07
N LYS A 34 23.68 -10.08 -2.06
CA LYS A 34 24.58 -10.83 -2.95
C LYS A 34 24.11 -10.80 -4.40
N PHE A 35 22.80 -10.74 -4.63
CA PHE A 35 22.18 -10.89 -5.95
C PHE A 35 21.44 -9.65 -6.46
N ALA A 36 21.34 -8.57 -5.67
CA ALA A 36 20.66 -7.32 -6.04
C ALA A 36 21.26 -6.65 -7.28
N SER A 37 22.54 -6.92 -7.55
CA SER A 37 23.28 -6.42 -8.72
C SER A 37 23.30 -7.40 -9.91
N GLU A 38 22.78 -8.62 -9.75
CA GLU A 38 22.76 -9.61 -10.83
C GLU A 38 21.51 -9.44 -11.72
N ILE A 39 21.73 -9.39 -13.04
CA ILE A 39 20.64 -9.35 -14.02
C ILE A 39 20.08 -10.77 -14.18
N ILE A 40 19.00 -11.06 -13.46
CA ILE A 40 18.32 -12.35 -13.52
C ILE A 40 17.27 -12.30 -14.62
N ASN A 41 17.28 -13.29 -15.51
CA ASN A 41 16.29 -13.40 -16.57
C ASN A 41 14.91 -13.72 -15.97
N PRO A 42 13.94 -12.79 -16.05
CA PRO A 42 12.63 -12.94 -15.41
C PRO A 42 11.77 -14.03 -16.06
N ILE A 43 12.02 -14.34 -17.33
CA ILE A 43 11.33 -15.40 -18.07
C ILE A 43 11.83 -16.78 -17.64
N LYS A 44 13.14 -16.89 -17.36
CA LYS A 44 13.77 -18.15 -16.98
C LYS A 44 13.56 -18.48 -15.50
N TYR A 45 13.56 -17.48 -14.63
CA TYR A 45 13.44 -17.66 -13.18
C TYR A 45 12.39 -16.73 -12.57
N PRO A 46 11.10 -16.93 -12.89
CA PRO A 46 10.03 -16.01 -12.51
C PRO A 46 9.86 -15.88 -10.99
N HIS A 47 9.97 -16.98 -10.24
CA HIS A 47 9.76 -16.97 -8.78
C HIS A 47 10.92 -16.31 -8.05
N PHE A 48 12.15 -16.53 -8.54
CA PHE A 48 13.33 -15.89 -7.98
C PHE A 48 13.36 -14.39 -8.28
N HIS A 49 13.00 -13.99 -9.52
CA HIS A 49 12.85 -12.59 -9.89
C HIS A 49 11.77 -11.90 -9.05
N ARG A 50 10.60 -12.54 -8.87
CA ARG A 50 9.51 -12.03 -8.04
C ARG A 50 9.95 -11.82 -6.58
N TRP A 51 10.68 -12.78 -6.00
CA TRP A 51 11.20 -12.69 -4.64
C TRP A 51 12.20 -11.53 -4.47
N LEU A 52 13.13 -11.34 -5.42
CA LEU A 52 14.07 -10.22 -5.36
C LEU A 52 13.39 -8.85 -5.45
N ASN A 53 12.38 -8.71 -6.32
CA ASN A 53 11.62 -7.46 -6.41
C ASN A 53 10.85 -7.18 -5.12
N HIS A 54 10.34 -8.21 -4.45
CA HIS A 54 9.66 -8.07 -3.17
C HIS A 54 10.63 -7.58 -2.08
N LEU A 55 11.82 -8.17 -1.97
CA LEU A 55 12.83 -7.70 -1.01
C LEU A 55 13.32 -6.28 -1.32
N LYS A 56 13.48 -5.93 -2.60
CA LYS A 56 13.80 -4.56 -3.04
C LYS A 56 12.73 -3.55 -2.61
N PHE A 57 11.45 -3.94 -2.69
CA PHE A 57 10.35 -3.11 -2.22
C PHE A 57 10.42 -2.92 -0.69
N LEU A 58 10.61 -4.00 0.07
CA LEU A 58 10.73 -3.94 1.53
C LEU A 58 11.95 -3.14 2.00
N GLU A 59 13.08 -3.22 1.28
CA GLU A 59 14.27 -2.40 1.55
C GLU A 59 13.95 -0.90 1.39
N ARG A 60 13.20 -0.53 0.35
CA ARG A 60 12.75 0.86 0.17
C ARG A 60 11.79 1.30 1.26
N THR A 61 10.78 0.49 1.60
CA THR A 61 9.81 0.83 2.66
C THR A 61 10.49 0.98 4.02
N THR A 62 11.46 0.13 4.35
CA THR A 62 12.22 0.25 5.61
C THR A 62 13.12 1.48 5.63
N LEU A 63 13.77 1.82 4.51
CA LEU A 63 14.53 3.06 4.37
C LEU A 63 13.63 4.29 4.51
N ASP A 64 12.44 4.27 3.90
CA ASP A 64 11.49 5.38 3.92
C ASP A 64 10.89 5.58 5.31
N LEU A 65 10.52 4.50 6.00
CA LEU A 65 10.14 4.54 7.41
C LEU A 65 11.29 5.04 8.30
N SER A 66 12.55 4.64 8.03
CA SER A 66 13.71 5.12 8.79
C SER A 66 13.96 6.63 8.59
N LEU A 67 13.77 7.12 7.36
CA LEU A 67 13.85 8.55 7.03
C LEU A 67 12.70 9.32 7.67
N PHE A 68 11.49 8.75 7.65
CA PHE A 68 10.31 9.30 8.31
C PHE A 68 10.47 9.36 9.84
N PHE A 69 10.98 8.30 10.47
CA PHE A 69 11.29 8.28 11.89
C PHE A 69 12.46 9.22 12.25
N CYS A 70 13.48 9.37 11.40
CA CYS A 70 14.50 10.40 11.55
C CYS A 70 13.91 11.80 11.46
N ALA A 71 13.01 12.05 10.51
CA ALA A 71 12.31 13.34 10.38
C ALA A 71 11.44 13.64 11.60
N LEU A 72 10.73 12.64 12.13
CA LEU A 72 9.95 12.76 13.36
C LEU A 72 10.82 12.99 14.60
N ASN A 73 11.96 12.31 14.72
CA ASN A 73 12.90 12.55 15.82
C ASN A 73 13.52 13.96 15.75
N SER A 74 13.66 14.52 14.53
CA SER A 74 14.07 15.93 14.33
C SER A 74 12.95 16.94 14.65
N LEU A 75 11.67 16.50 14.66
CA LEU A 75 10.50 17.31 15.02
C LEU A 75 10.10 17.20 16.50
N SER A 76 10.86 16.45 17.31
CA SER A 76 10.54 16.17 18.72
C SER A 76 10.64 17.37 19.68
N ASP A 77 10.76 18.60 19.17
CA ASP A 77 10.73 19.83 19.98
C ASP A 77 9.40 20.60 19.92
N THR A 78 8.36 20.10 19.22
CA THR A 78 7.02 20.67 19.34
C THR A 78 5.94 19.60 19.46
N SER A 79 5.44 19.49 20.70
CA SER A 79 4.20 18.83 21.09
C SER A 79 3.04 19.20 20.17
N GLU A 80 2.42 18.22 19.53
CA GLU A 80 1.02 17.85 19.79
C GLU A 80 0.61 16.63 18.95
N ALA A 81 0.39 15.52 19.66
CA ALA A 81 -0.39 14.40 19.19
C ALA A 81 -1.86 14.78 19.23
N SER A 82 -2.52 14.97 18.08
CA SER A 82 -3.99 14.95 17.94
C SER A 82 -4.41 15.08 16.47
N LEU A 83 -4.12 14.11 15.61
CA LEU A 83 -4.74 14.04 14.26
C LEU A 83 -5.08 12.59 13.85
N LEU A 84 -5.65 11.82 14.77
CA LEU A 84 -6.42 10.62 14.46
C LEU A 84 -7.82 10.78 15.04
N ASN A 85 -8.66 11.63 14.44
CA ASN A 85 -10.12 11.61 14.58
C ASN A 85 -10.75 12.67 13.65
N GLY A 86 -11.67 12.23 12.79
CA GLY A 86 -12.46 13.12 11.92
C GLY A 86 -12.77 12.43 10.58
N VAL A 87 -13.57 11.37 10.58
CA VAL A 87 -15.01 11.44 10.29
C VAL A 87 -15.28 12.09 8.93
N TYR A 88 -15.44 11.21 7.94
CA TYR A 88 -16.31 11.30 6.77
C TYR A 88 -17.61 12.07 7.07
N GLU A 89 -17.67 13.34 6.64
CA GLU A 89 -18.94 13.98 6.32
C GLU A 89 -18.93 14.40 4.85
N THR A 90 -19.58 13.56 4.04
CA THR A 90 -20.01 13.89 2.69
C THR A 90 -20.99 15.05 2.76
N ARG A 91 -20.53 16.27 2.50
CA ARG A 91 -21.40 17.39 2.11
C ARG A 91 -20.97 17.84 0.73
N MET A 92 -21.77 17.51 -0.27
CA MET A 92 -21.75 18.25 -1.53
C MET A 92 -22.31 19.66 -1.27
N PRO A 93 -21.66 20.70 -1.83
CA PRO A 93 -22.42 21.80 -2.42
C PRO A 93 -21.76 22.23 -3.76
N PRO A 94 -22.23 23.29 -4.44
CA PRO A 94 -22.94 23.19 -5.69
C PRO A 94 -22.09 23.56 -6.91
N SER A 95 -22.60 23.19 -8.07
CA SER A 95 -22.24 23.73 -9.38
C SER A 95 -22.05 25.26 -9.38
N GLY A 96 -20.87 25.73 -9.82
CA GLY A 96 -20.59 27.14 -10.07
C GLY A 96 -19.16 27.36 -10.58
N ILE A 97 -19.02 27.43 -11.91
CA ILE A 97 -18.02 28.14 -12.75
C ILE A 97 -16.88 28.84 -12.00
N GLU A 98 -15.59 28.51 -12.30
CA GLU A 98 -14.51 29.45 -12.65
C GLU A 98 -13.39 28.74 -13.46
N ASP A 99 -13.18 29.21 -14.69
CA ASP A 99 -12.42 28.64 -15.81
C ASP A 99 -10.95 29.11 -15.83
N ALA A 100 -10.24 29.00 -14.70
CA ALA A 100 -8.85 29.49 -14.57
C ALA A 100 -7.89 28.58 -13.77
N GLY A 101 -8.34 27.39 -13.34
CA GLY A 101 -7.60 26.52 -12.42
C GLY A 101 -6.79 25.36 -13.03
N ASP A 102 -6.88 25.13 -14.34
CA ASP A 102 -6.32 23.91 -14.95
C ASP A 102 -4.84 24.07 -15.37
N ALA A 103 -4.45 25.27 -15.79
CA ALA A 103 -3.06 25.59 -16.13
C ALA A 103 -2.14 25.58 -14.90
N SER A 104 -2.63 26.04 -13.74
CA SER A 104 -1.86 26.00 -12.49
C SER A 104 -1.63 24.57 -12.01
N LEU A 105 -2.63 23.69 -12.14
CA LEU A 105 -2.51 22.30 -11.70
C LEU A 105 -1.51 21.53 -12.57
N SER A 106 -1.60 21.67 -13.89
CA SER A 106 -0.65 21.05 -14.83
C SER A 106 0.79 21.50 -14.57
N GLN A 107 1.00 22.79 -14.32
CA GLN A 107 2.33 23.33 -14.00
C GLN A 107 2.85 22.80 -12.64
N ASN A 108 1.98 22.72 -11.62
CA ASN A 108 2.34 22.18 -10.31
C ASN A 108 2.72 20.71 -10.39
N LEU A 109 2.01 19.91 -11.19
CA LEU A 109 2.33 18.50 -11.43
C LEU A 109 3.71 18.34 -12.09
N LEU A 110 4.02 19.16 -13.10
CA LEU A 110 5.34 19.15 -13.75
C LEU A 110 6.46 19.59 -12.80
N HIS A 111 6.24 20.61 -11.97
CA HIS A 111 7.23 21.02 -10.97
C HIS A 111 7.43 19.96 -9.88
N HIS A 112 6.37 19.28 -9.49
CA HIS A 112 6.46 18.15 -8.57
C HIS A 112 7.23 16.97 -9.21
N LEU A 113 6.97 16.68 -10.48
CA LEU A 113 7.71 15.67 -11.25
C LEU A 113 9.19 16.04 -11.39
N GLU A 114 9.52 17.31 -11.62
CA GLU A 114 10.90 17.78 -11.67
C GLU A 114 11.64 17.52 -10.34
N LYS A 115 10.96 17.73 -9.21
CA LYS A 115 11.55 17.59 -7.87
C LYS A 115 11.68 16.13 -7.41
N TYR A 116 10.70 15.29 -7.70
CA TYR A 116 10.59 13.93 -7.15
C TYR A 116 10.78 12.83 -8.21
N HIS A 117 10.94 13.18 -9.48
CA HIS A 117 11.07 12.31 -10.66
C HIS A 117 9.89 11.38 -10.97
N HIS A 118 9.13 10.96 -9.97
CA HIS A 118 7.89 10.21 -10.10
C HIS A 118 6.97 10.51 -8.91
N PHE A 119 5.67 10.31 -9.06
CA PHE A 119 4.71 10.40 -7.95
C PHE A 119 3.46 9.56 -8.23
N ASP A 120 2.75 9.20 -7.17
CA ASP A 120 1.43 8.57 -7.25
C ASP A 120 0.34 9.67 -7.23
N THR A 121 -0.60 9.61 -8.17
CA THR A 121 -1.65 10.64 -8.30
C THR A 121 -2.62 10.66 -7.12
N PHE A 122 -2.77 9.54 -6.41
CA PHE A 122 -3.58 9.45 -5.21
C PHE A 122 -2.86 10.12 -4.02
N GLU A 123 -1.57 9.82 -3.84
CA GLU A 123 -0.75 10.43 -2.77
C GLU A 123 -0.57 11.94 -2.99
N TYR A 124 -0.33 12.36 -4.24
CA TYR A 124 -0.23 13.78 -4.59
C TYR A 124 -1.53 14.53 -4.25
N ALA A 125 -2.68 14.00 -4.65
CA ALA A 125 -3.99 14.61 -4.35
C ALA A 125 -4.22 14.72 -2.83
N ALA A 126 -3.93 13.65 -2.08
CA ALA A 126 -4.07 13.63 -0.63
C ALA A 126 -3.15 14.66 0.06
N SER A 127 -1.89 14.80 -0.39
CA SER A 127 -0.92 15.73 0.22
C SER A 127 -1.18 17.20 -0.11
N THR A 128 -1.80 17.48 -1.26
CA THR A 128 -2.08 18.85 -1.74
C THR A 128 -3.50 19.31 -1.41
N GLY A 129 -4.37 18.41 -0.95
CA GLY A 129 -5.79 18.68 -0.72
C GLY A 129 -6.59 18.86 -2.01
N GLU A 130 -6.02 18.47 -3.16
CA GLU A 130 -6.67 18.57 -4.47
C GLU A 130 -7.61 17.38 -4.71
N ASP A 131 -8.62 17.60 -5.54
CA ASP A 131 -9.52 16.52 -5.96
C ASP A 131 -8.77 15.53 -6.87
N HIS A 132 -8.81 14.24 -6.51
CA HIS A 132 -8.10 13.19 -7.24
C HIS A 132 -8.53 13.09 -8.71
N GLN A 133 -9.81 13.33 -9.04
CA GLN A 133 -10.28 13.32 -10.43
C GLN A 133 -9.70 14.50 -11.22
N LYS A 134 -9.53 15.68 -10.61
CA LYS A 134 -8.87 16.82 -11.26
C LYS A 134 -7.40 16.52 -11.55
N VAL A 135 -6.69 15.94 -10.58
CA VAL A 135 -5.28 15.52 -10.74
C VAL A 135 -5.15 14.49 -11.88
N VAL A 136 -5.99 13.46 -11.89
CA VAL A 136 -6.00 12.44 -12.95
C VAL A 136 -6.35 13.06 -14.31
N GLY A 137 -7.29 13.99 -14.36
CA GLY A 137 -7.65 14.73 -15.57
C GLY A 137 -6.46 15.51 -16.14
N ALA A 138 -5.78 16.28 -15.30
CA ALA A 138 -4.59 17.04 -15.71
C ALA A 138 -3.44 16.14 -16.17
N VAL A 139 -3.18 15.03 -15.48
CA VAL A 139 -2.17 14.04 -15.91
C VAL A 139 -2.51 13.45 -17.28
N LYS A 140 -3.77 13.10 -17.55
CA LYS A 140 -4.20 12.63 -18.88
C LYS A 140 -4.08 13.70 -19.96
N SER A 141 -4.36 14.95 -19.63
CA SER A 141 -4.14 16.09 -20.54
C SER A 141 -2.65 16.27 -20.86
N LEU A 142 -1.76 16.08 -19.87
CA LEU A 142 -0.30 16.12 -20.05
C LEU A 142 0.21 14.93 -20.87
N GLU A 143 -0.34 13.73 -20.66
CA GLU A 143 0.00 12.52 -21.43
C GLU A 143 -0.42 12.62 -22.91
N ALA A 144 -1.55 13.28 -23.18
CA ALA A 144 -2.04 13.52 -24.54
C ALA A 144 -1.15 14.47 -25.36
N LEU A 145 -0.36 15.32 -24.69
CA LEU A 145 0.65 16.17 -25.33
C LEU A 145 1.90 15.31 -25.60
N GLU A 146 2.12 14.99 -26.88
CA GLU A 146 3.08 13.97 -27.35
C GLU A 146 4.43 13.97 -26.58
N LYS A 147 4.55 13.02 -25.65
CA LYS A 147 5.74 12.63 -24.86
C LYS A 147 6.23 13.60 -23.77
N LEU A 148 5.36 14.44 -23.19
CA LEU A 148 5.77 15.22 -22.02
C LEU A 148 5.92 14.38 -20.75
N VAL A 149 5.06 13.39 -20.55
CA VAL A 149 5.03 12.53 -19.36
C VAL A 149 4.68 11.10 -19.74
N GLU A 150 5.21 10.14 -18.98
CA GLU A 150 4.84 8.72 -19.06
C GLU A 150 4.04 8.35 -17.81
N THR A 151 2.99 7.55 -17.97
CA THR A 151 2.14 7.12 -16.86
C THR A 151 2.03 5.61 -16.79
N GLU A 152 1.86 5.07 -15.58
CA GLU A 152 1.57 3.65 -15.34
C GLU A 152 0.28 3.55 -14.52
N GLU A 153 -0.69 2.75 -14.99
CA GLU A 153 -1.90 2.48 -14.23
C GLU A 153 -1.60 1.51 -13.07
N ARG A 154 -1.91 1.93 -11.85
CA ARG A 154 -1.75 1.13 -10.64
C ARG A 154 -3.10 0.91 -9.96
N VAL A 155 -3.41 -0.36 -9.68
CA VAL A 155 -4.59 -0.74 -8.89
C VAL A 155 -4.12 -1.21 -7.52
N SER A 156 -4.52 -0.52 -6.46
CA SER A 156 -4.35 -0.96 -5.08
C SER A 156 -5.62 -1.66 -4.58
N LYS A 157 -5.44 -2.72 -3.78
CA LYS A 157 -6.54 -3.42 -3.11
C LYS A 157 -6.21 -3.49 -1.63
N THR A 158 -7.05 -2.89 -0.81
CA THR A 158 -7.00 -3.01 0.65
C THR A 158 -8.08 -3.98 1.11
N LEU A 159 -7.79 -4.72 2.19
CA LEU A 159 -8.76 -5.54 2.88
C LEU A 159 -9.13 -4.80 4.15
N GLU A 160 -10.41 -4.48 4.30
CA GLU A 160 -10.95 -3.88 5.49
C GLU A 160 -11.99 -4.83 6.08
N LEU A 161 -12.11 -4.81 7.41
CA LEU A 161 -13.15 -5.58 8.08
C LEU A 161 -14.51 -5.00 7.71
N THR A 162 -15.44 -5.88 7.39
CA THR A 162 -16.85 -5.51 7.29
C THR A 162 -17.36 -5.05 8.65
N VAL A 163 -18.54 -4.42 8.67
CA VAL A 163 -19.21 -4.07 9.94
C VAL A 163 -19.37 -5.31 10.84
N GLU A 164 -19.76 -6.44 10.25
CA GLU A 164 -19.85 -7.73 10.93
C GLU A 164 -18.47 -8.21 11.43
N GLY A 165 -17.43 -8.12 10.60
CA GLY A 165 -16.07 -8.51 11.00
C GLY A 165 -15.55 -7.72 12.19
N ASN A 166 -15.81 -6.40 12.23
CA ASN A 166 -15.50 -5.57 13.38
C ASN A 166 -16.29 -6.00 14.63
N GLU A 167 -17.57 -6.35 14.48
CA GLU A 167 -18.37 -6.85 15.60
C GLU A 167 -17.86 -8.20 16.12
N MET A 168 -17.44 -9.10 15.23
CA MET A 168 -16.86 -10.40 15.60
C MET A 168 -15.53 -10.26 16.32
N VAL A 169 -14.69 -9.27 15.95
CA VAL A 169 -13.45 -8.97 16.67
C VAL A 169 -13.75 -8.45 18.08
N ALA A 170 -14.75 -7.58 18.22
CA ALA A 170 -15.10 -6.98 19.51
C ALA A 170 -15.82 -7.97 20.45
N ASN A 171 -16.75 -8.77 19.91
CA ASN A 171 -17.72 -9.53 20.69
C ASN A 171 -17.61 -11.06 20.51
N GLY A 172 -16.64 -11.53 19.72
CA GLY A 172 -16.50 -12.93 19.34
C GLY A 172 -17.43 -13.34 18.19
N SER A 173 -17.15 -14.50 17.58
CA SER A 173 -17.97 -15.04 16.49
C SER A 173 -19.38 -15.38 16.96
N HIS A 174 -20.32 -15.51 16.02
CA HIS A 174 -21.70 -15.90 16.32
C HIS A 174 -21.75 -17.26 17.04
N GLU A 175 -20.91 -18.22 16.64
CA GLU A 175 -20.80 -19.53 17.27
C GLU A 175 -20.25 -19.44 18.70
N ALA A 176 -19.26 -18.58 18.95
CA ALA A 176 -18.70 -18.36 20.28
C ALA A 176 -19.73 -17.72 21.23
N LYS A 177 -20.52 -16.77 20.72
CA LYS A 177 -21.64 -16.16 21.45
C LYS A 177 -22.71 -17.21 21.79
N VAL A 178 -23.12 -18.03 20.82
CA VAL A 178 -24.09 -19.12 21.01
C VAL A 178 -23.58 -20.14 22.02
N PHE A 179 -22.33 -20.59 21.91
CA PHE A 179 -21.74 -21.54 22.86
C PHE A 179 -21.72 -20.99 24.29
N SER A 180 -21.36 -19.72 24.44
CA SER A 180 -21.36 -19.03 25.75
C SER A 180 -22.76 -18.92 26.33
N PHE A 181 -23.78 -18.76 25.47
CA PHE A 181 -25.18 -18.66 25.86
C PHE A 181 -25.78 -20.00 26.33
N ILE A 182 -25.43 -21.13 25.71
CA ILE A 182 -25.93 -22.47 26.07
C ILE A 182 -25.53 -22.87 27.51
N GLY A 183 -24.33 -22.48 27.95
CA GLY A 183 -23.84 -22.78 29.30
C GLY A 183 -23.69 -24.27 29.62
N ARG A 184 -23.41 -24.60 30.89
CA ARG A 184 -23.15 -26.00 31.32
C ARG A 184 -24.40 -26.88 31.43
N ASN A 185 -25.55 -26.26 31.64
CA ASN A 185 -26.81 -26.97 31.86
C ASN A 185 -27.59 -27.23 30.56
N GLY A 186 -27.09 -26.72 29.43
CA GLY A 186 -27.80 -26.72 28.16
C GLY A 186 -28.94 -25.69 28.11
N ILE A 187 -29.49 -25.50 26.91
CA ILE A 187 -30.68 -24.69 26.65
C ILE A 187 -31.57 -25.46 25.65
N ASP A 188 -32.88 -25.28 25.72
CA ASP A 188 -33.78 -25.86 24.73
C ASP A 188 -33.54 -25.23 23.35
N GLN A 189 -33.58 -26.05 22.29
CA GLN A 189 -33.27 -25.60 20.95
C GLN A 189 -34.28 -24.56 20.43
N MET A 190 -35.55 -24.64 20.86
CA MET A 190 -36.58 -23.65 20.49
C MET A 190 -36.36 -22.30 21.17
N GLU A 191 -35.64 -22.26 22.30
CA GLU A 191 -35.29 -21.02 23.00
C GLU A 191 -34.03 -20.38 22.42
N LEU A 192 -33.19 -21.17 21.72
CA LEU A 192 -31.96 -20.71 21.09
C LEU A 192 -32.15 -20.15 19.67
N MET A 193 -33.10 -20.72 18.90
CA MET A 193 -33.41 -20.32 17.52
C MET A 193 -34.40 -19.15 17.45
#